data_AF-A0A7X8I6H7-F1
#
_entry.id   AF-A0A7X8I6H7-F1
#
_cell.length_a   1.000
_cell.length_b   1.000
_cell.length_c   1.000
_cell.angle_alpha   90.00
_cell.angle_beta   90.00
_cell.angle_gamma   90.00
#
_symmetry.space_group_name_H-M   'P 1'
#
loop_
_entity.id
_entity.type
_entity.pdbx_description
1 polymer ?
#
loop_
_entity_poly.entity_id
_entity_poly.type
_entity_poly.pdbx_seq_one_letter_code
_entity_poly.pdbx_strand_id
1 'polypeptide(L)'
;AGALAAGLMGIVIGLPTLRLRGDYLAIATLGFGEIVRGVLINIDYVGGAAGLIGIPQYCNWTWLFIWTVVTVYVIKNFVNSSHGRACVAIREDEIAAEAMGINTTKYKVISFSMGAFFAGVAGAIYAHYFFLIQPGTFSFLKSFDALLIVVFGGLGSLTGSILAAVFVTALTAFLQDLALFRMVIYASLLVAIMIFRPQGLMGNKEATFKMFSRKGGADHGGTEGKAAL
;
A
#
# COMPACT_ATOMS: atom_id res chain seq x y z
N ALA A 1 -0.64 -6.63 -19.28
CA ALA A 1 -1.52 -7.80 -19.05
C ALA A 1 -1.59 -8.19 -17.57
N GLY A 2 -0.47 -8.47 -16.90
CA GLY A 2 -0.44 -8.93 -15.49
C GLY A 2 -1.20 -8.05 -14.50
N ALA A 3 -1.04 -6.72 -14.58
CA ALA A 3 -1.77 -5.78 -13.71
C ALA A 3 -3.29 -5.85 -13.88
N LEU A 4 -3.78 -5.94 -15.11
CA LEU A 4 -5.21 -6.07 -15.40
C LEU A 4 -5.76 -7.41 -14.91
N ALA A 5 -5.02 -8.50 -15.15
CA ALA A 5 -5.39 -9.82 -14.63
C ALA A 5 -5.46 -9.83 -13.10
N ALA A 6 -4.48 -9.22 -12.43
CA ALA A 6 -4.48 -9.08 -10.97
C ALA A 6 -5.66 -8.23 -10.47
N GLY A 7 -5.98 -7.12 -11.14
CA GLY A 7 -7.14 -6.30 -10.81
C GLY A 7 -8.47 -7.04 -10.96
N LEU A 8 -8.64 -7.81 -12.04
CA LEU A 8 -9.80 -8.66 -12.29
C LEU A 8 -9.92 -9.79 -11.26
N MET A 9 -8.82 -10.48 -10.96
CA MET A 9 -8.76 -11.46 -9.88
C MET A 9 -9.12 -10.82 -8.54
N GLY A 10 -8.68 -9.59 -8.31
CA GLY A 10 -9.08 -8.79 -7.16
C GLY A 10 -10.59 -8.64 -7.03
N ILE A 11 -11.33 -8.43 -8.13
CA ILE A 11 -12.80 -8.37 -8.09
C ILE A 11 -13.39 -9.73 -7.71
N VAL A 12 -12.92 -10.79 -8.37
CA VAL A 12 -13.42 -12.16 -8.18
C VAL A 12 -13.21 -12.64 -6.74
N ILE A 13 -12.06 -12.34 -6.15
CA ILE A 13 -11.70 -12.74 -4.78
C ILE A 13 -12.25 -11.77 -3.74
N GLY A 14 -12.25 -10.47 -4.05
CA GLY A 14 -12.74 -9.42 -3.16
C GLY A 14 -14.22 -9.60 -2.82
N LEU A 15 -15.06 -9.94 -3.81
CA LEU A 15 -16.49 -10.11 -3.60
C LEU A 15 -16.87 -11.14 -2.49
N PRO A 16 -16.33 -12.37 -2.46
CA PRO A 16 -16.59 -13.33 -1.39
C PRO A 16 -15.83 -12.99 -0.10
N THR A 17 -14.56 -12.58 -0.20
CA THR A 17 -13.73 -12.35 1.00
C THR A 17 -14.20 -11.17 1.82
N LEU A 18 -14.64 -10.08 1.19
CA LEU A 18 -15.12 -8.88 1.88
C LEU A 18 -16.46 -9.05 2.60
N ARG A 19 -17.11 -10.22 2.46
CA ARG A 19 -18.28 -10.60 3.28
C ARG A 19 -17.87 -11.09 4.67
N LEU A 20 -16.60 -11.48 4.85
CA LEU A 20 -16.05 -11.89 6.13
C LEU A 20 -15.70 -10.65 6.97
N ARG A 21 -15.87 -10.75 8.29
CA ARG A 21 -15.58 -9.66 9.23
C ARG A 21 -14.45 -10.04 10.19
N GLY A 22 -13.67 -9.04 10.58
CA GLY A 22 -12.61 -9.18 11.57
C GLY A 22 -11.54 -10.22 11.17
N ASP A 23 -11.23 -11.12 12.10
CA ASP A 23 -10.14 -12.08 11.97
C ASP A 23 -10.36 -13.08 10.83
N TYR A 24 -11.61 -13.36 10.47
CA TYR A 24 -11.92 -14.25 9.35
C TYR A 24 -11.43 -13.71 8.00
N LEU A 25 -11.47 -12.39 7.81
CA LEU A 25 -10.94 -11.76 6.61
C LEU A 25 -9.42 -11.96 6.53
N ALA A 26 -8.72 -11.75 7.65
CA ALA A 26 -7.27 -11.93 7.72
C ALA A 26 -6.89 -13.38 7.36
N ILE A 27 -7.52 -14.37 8.02
CA ILE A 27 -7.26 -15.79 7.76
C ILE A 27 -7.52 -16.15 6.29
N ALA A 28 -8.62 -15.66 5.70
CA ALA A 28 -8.95 -15.93 4.31
C ALA A 28 -7.90 -15.37 3.33
N THR A 29 -7.40 -14.15 3.57
CA THR A 29 -6.36 -13.55 2.71
C THR A 29 -5.02 -14.29 2.80
N LEU A 30 -4.63 -14.74 3.99
CA LEU A 30 -3.43 -15.54 4.20
C LEU A 30 -3.54 -16.90 3.53
N GLY A 31 -4.65 -17.59 3.74
CA GLY A 31 -4.93 -18.87 3.12
C GLY A 31 -4.92 -18.77 1.60
N PHE A 32 -5.55 -17.73 1.04
CA PHE A 32 -5.54 -17.50 -0.41
C PHE A 32 -4.11 -17.34 -0.96
N GLY A 33 -3.27 -16.55 -0.30
CA GLY A 33 -1.87 -16.37 -0.71
C GLY A 33 -1.08 -17.68 -0.75
N GLU A 34 -1.20 -18.50 0.30
CA GLU A 34 -0.52 -19.80 0.36
C GLU A 34 -1.12 -20.83 -0.60
N ILE A 35 -2.43 -20.80 -0.87
CA ILE A 35 -3.06 -21.65 -1.89
C ILE A 35 -2.51 -21.32 -3.27
N VAL A 36 -2.46 -20.04 -3.65
CA VAL A 36 -1.91 -19.62 -4.96
C VAL A 36 -0.45 -20.05 -5.09
N ARG A 37 0.35 -19.80 -4.07
CA ARG A 37 1.76 -20.24 -4.04
C ARG A 37 1.86 -21.77 -4.16
N GLY A 38 1.06 -22.52 -3.40
CA GLY A 38 1.03 -23.97 -3.44
C GLY A 38 0.67 -24.51 -4.82
N VAL A 39 -0.35 -23.93 -5.47
CA VAL A 39 -0.73 -24.28 -6.84
C VAL A 39 0.40 -24.00 -7.82
N LEU A 40 1.04 -22.82 -7.74
CA LEU A 40 2.13 -22.45 -8.65
C LEU A 40 3.36 -23.37 -8.53
N ILE A 41 3.67 -23.83 -7.32
CA ILE A 41 4.79 -24.77 -7.10
C ILE A 41 4.52 -26.14 -7.76
N ASN A 42 3.25 -26.52 -7.92
CA ASN A 42 2.83 -27.80 -8.50
C ASN A 42 2.51 -27.72 -10.01
N ILE A 43 2.68 -26.55 -10.65
CA ILE A 43 2.45 -26.39 -12.09
C ILE A 43 3.79 -26.37 -12.82
N ASP A 44 4.04 -27.43 -13.60
CA ASP A 44 5.27 -27.56 -14.40
C ASP A 44 5.39 -26.49 -15.49
N TYR A 45 4.27 -26.02 -16.04
CA TYR A 45 4.24 -24.96 -17.05
C TYR A 45 4.88 -23.65 -16.57
N VAL A 46 4.85 -23.37 -15.26
CA VAL A 46 5.42 -22.15 -14.66
C VAL A 46 6.81 -22.43 -14.06
N GLY A 47 7.40 -23.61 -14.34
CA GLY A 47 8.67 -24.04 -13.77
C GLY A 47 8.57 -24.57 -12.34
N GLY A 48 7.36 -24.82 -11.84
CA GLY A 48 7.10 -25.39 -10.52
C GLY A 48 7.81 -24.67 -9.37
N ALA A 49 8.49 -25.42 -8.52
CA ALA A 49 9.25 -24.87 -7.38
C ALA A 49 10.42 -23.96 -7.79
N ALA A 50 11.02 -24.18 -8.95
CA ALA A 50 12.14 -23.38 -9.46
C ALA A 50 11.67 -22.02 -10.00
N GLY A 51 10.40 -21.95 -10.44
CA GLY A 51 9.82 -20.75 -11.03
C GLY A 51 10.31 -20.48 -12.45
N LEU A 52 10.02 -19.29 -12.95
CA LEU A 52 10.41 -18.88 -14.30
C LEU A 52 11.77 -18.18 -14.26
N ILE A 53 12.70 -18.65 -15.11
CA ILE A 53 14.06 -18.15 -15.25
C ILE A 53 14.26 -17.66 -16.69
N GLY A 54 15.03 -16.59 -16.88
CA GLY A 54 15.38 -16.07 -18.21
C GLY A 54 14.38 -15.08 -18.78
N ILE A 55 13.69 -14.33 -17.91
CA ILE A 55 12.76 -13.27 -18.33
C ILE A 55 13.58 -12.11 -18.93
N PRO A 56 13.28 -11.65 -20.17
CA PRO A 56 14.00 -10.54 -20.78
C PRO A 56 13.92 -9.25 -19.97
N GLN A 57 15.04 -8.53 -19.88
CA GLN A 57 15.13 -7.26 -19.16
C GLN A 57 14.53 -6.11 -19.95
N TYR A 58 13.26 -5.82 -19.72
CA TYR A 58 12.63 -4.60 -20.23
C TYR A 58 12.57 -3.47 -19.19
N CYS A 59 12.72 -3.80 -17.90
CA CYS A 59 12.63 -2.84 -16.82
C CYS A 59 14.02 -2.40 -16.34
N ASN A 60 14.23 -1.08 -16.36
CA ASN A 60 15.38 -0.42 -15.77
C ASN A 60 14.94 0.40 -14.55
N TRP A 61 15.91 0.94 -13.82
CA TRP A 61 15.65 1.80 -12.67
C TRP A 61 14.72 2.99 -13.00
N THR A 62 14.87 3.56 -14.20
CA THR A 62 13.97 4.62 -14.71
C THR A 62 12.52 4.17 -14.81
N TRP A 63 12.26 2.96 -15.32
CA TRP A 63 10.90 2.44 -15.42
C TRP A 63 10.29 2.16 -14.05
N LEU A 64 11.09 1.65 -13.12
CA LEU A 64 10.67 1.45 -11.72
C LEU A 64 10.25 2.78 -11.09
N PHE A 65 11.07 3.82 -11.25
CA PHE A 65 10.77 5.15 -10.73
C PHE A 65 9.51 5.76 -11.37
N ILE A 66 9.38 5.70 -12.69
CA ILE A 66 8.19 6.20 -13.42
C ILE A 66 6.93 5.52 -12.89
N TRP A 67 6.89 4.19 -12.81
CA TRP A 67 5.71 3.47 -12.33
C TRP A 67 5.41 3.73 -10.85
N THR A 68 6.43 3.98 -10.04
CA THR A 68 6.25 4.37 -8.63
C THR A 68 5.58 5.74 -8.54
N VAL A 69 6.06 6.74 -9.29
CA VAL A 69 5.47 8.08 -9.35
C VAL A 69 4.04 8.03 -9.90
N VAL A 70 3.79 7.25 -10.95
CA VAL A 70 2.44 7.05 -11.52
C VAL A 70 1.51 6.43 -10.48
N THR A 71 1.96 5.40 -9.76
CA THR A 71 1.16 4.75 -8.71
C THR A 71 0.80 5.73 -7.60
N VAL A 72 1.78 6.50 -7.11
CA VAL A 72 1.55 7.53 -6.09
C VAL A 72 0.58 8.60 -6.59
N TYR A 73 0.75 9.09 -7.81
CA TYR A 73 -0.13 10.09 -8.40
C TYR A 73 -1.57 9.58 -8.53
N VAL A 74 -1.77 8.38 -9.06
CA VAL A 74 -3.10 7.79 -9.25
C VAL A 74 -3.78 7.52 -7.91
N ILE A 75 -3.07 6.96 -6.93
CA ILE A 75 -3.64 6.72 -5.59
C ILE A 75 -3.99 8.04 -4.91
N LYS A 76 -3.11 9.05 -4.99
CA LYS A 76 -3.40 10.39 -4.44
C LYS A 76 -4.64 11.00 -5.09
N ASN A 77 -4.78 10.89 -6.40
CA ASN A 77 -5.96 11.39 -7.10
C ASN A 77 -7.23 10.63 -6.68
N PHE A 78 -7.14 9.30 -6.56
CA PHE A 78 -8.25 8.47 -6.11
C PHE A 78 -8.70 8.81 -4.69
N VAL A 79 -7.78 8.95 -3.74
CA VAL A 79 -8.09 9.33 -2.34
C VAL A 79 -8.77 10.70 -2.26
N ASN A 80 -8.35 11.66 -3.08
CA ASN A 80 -8.95 13.00 -3.12
C ASN A 80 -10.27 13.08 -3.92
N SER A 81 -10.63 12.03 -4.65
CA SER A 81 -11.87 11.95 -5.42
C SER A 81 -13.10 11.69 -4.54
N SER A 82 -14.30 11.82 -5.12
CA SER A 82 -15.57 11.48 -4.46
C SER A 82 -15.62 10.01 -4.01
N HIS A 83 -15.08 9.09 -4.83
CA HIS A 83 -15.02 7.68 -4.50
C HIS A 83 -14.04 7.38 -3.36
N GLY A 84 -12.91 8.10 -3.30
CA GLY A 84 -11.97 8.02 -2.19
C GLY A 84 -12.58 8.47 -0.87
N ARG A 85 -13.33 9.58 -0.88
CA ARG A 85 -14.08 10.06 0.30
C ARG A 85 -15.11 9.04 0.80
N ALA A 86 -15.78 8.32 -0.11
CA ALA A 86 -16.69 7.24 0.26
C ALA A 86 -15.94 6.08 0.96
N CYS A 87 -14.75 5.70 0.45
CA CYS A 87 -13.90 4.70 1.11
C CYS A 87 -13.44 5.14 2.52
N VAL A 88 -13.11 6.43 2.69
CA VAL A 88 -12.75 6.99 4.01
C VAL A 88 -13.94 6.95 4.96
N ALA A 89 -15.14 7.30 4.50
CA ALA A 89 -16.35 7.22 5.33
C ALA A 89 -16.62 5.78 5.81
N ILE A 90 -16.48 4.80 4.92
CA ILE A 90 -16.65 3.37 5.26
C ILE A 90 -15.62 2.91 6.31
N ARG A 91 -14.40 3.47 6.28
CA ARG A 91 -13.35 3.15 7.24
C ARG A 91 -13.65 3.69 8.65
N GLU A 92 -14.26 4.86 8.75
CA GLU A 92 -14.61 5.46 10.04
C GLU A 92 -15.79 4.72 10.69
N ASP A 93 -16.88 4.52 9.95
CA ASP A 93 -18.02 3.71 10.39
C ASP A 93 -18.77 3.16 9.17
N GLU A 94 -18.68 1.84 8.98
CA GLU A 94 -19.33 1.15 7.87
C GLU A 94 -20.86 1.22 7.97
N ILE A 95 -21.42 1.09 9.18
CA ILE A 95 -22.87 1.07 9.41
C ILE A 95 -23.43 2.47 9.15
N ALA A 96 -22.76 3.51 9.63
CA ALA A 96 -23.15 4.89 9.37
C ALA A 96 -23.04 5.24 7.87
N ALA A 97 -21.97 4.81 7.19
CA ALA A 97 -21.82 5.02 5.75
C ALA A 97 -22.95 4.35 4.94
N GLU A 98 -23.32 3.12 5.31
CA GLU A 98 -24.43 2.40 4.69
C GLU A 98 -25.78 3.09 4.92
N ALA A 99 -26.02 3.60 6.14
CA ALA A 99 -27.23 4.38 6.47
C ALA A 99 -27.34 5.68 5.65
N MET A 100 -26.21 6.27 5.26
CA MET A 100 -26.14 7.44 4.37
C MET A 100 -26.27 7.10 2.87
N GLY A 101 -26.60 5.85 2.54
CA GLY A 101 -26.83 5.40 1.16
C GLY A 101 -25.57 5.06 0.36
N ILE A 102 -24.41 4.92 1.03
CA ILE A 102 -23.16 4.51 0.39
C ILE A 102 -23.15 2.98 0.24
N ASN A 103 -23.01 2.48 -0.99
CA ASN A 103 -22.84 1.04 -1.22
C ASN A 103 -21.45 0.57 -0.75
N THR A 104 -21.36 0.14 0.50
CA THR A 104 -20.13 -0.32 1.17
C THR A 104 -19.40 -1.40 0.37
N THR A 105 -20.12 -2.41 -0.11
CA THR A 105 -19.57 -3.55 -0.86
C THR A 105 -18.88 -3.10 -2.14
N LYS A 106 -19.53 -2.23 -2.94
CA LYS A 106 -18.96 -1.72 -4.18
C LYS A 106 -17.63 -0.99 -3.94
N TYR A 107 -17.59 -0.10 -2.95
CA TYR A 107 -16.39 0.69 -2.66
C TYR A 107 -15.25 -0.14 -2.08
N LYS A 108 -15.55 -1.15 -1.24
CA LYS A 108 -14.54 -2.11 -0.76
C LYS A 108 -13.96 -2.97 -1.90
N VAL A 109 -14.79 -3.41 -2.85
CA VAL A 109 -14.32 -4.19 -4.01
C VAL A 109 -13.46 -3.32 -4.94
N ILE A 110 -13.84 -2.06 -5.16
CA ILE A 110 -13.03 -1.11 -5.95
C ILE A 110 -11.67 -0.87 -5.28
N SER A 111 -11.63 -0.61 -3.97
CA SER A 111 -10.37 -0.37 -3.26
C SER A 111 -9.46 -1.61 -3.27
N PHE A 112 -10.04 -2.80 -3.11
CA PHE A 112 -9.30 -4.06 -3.17
C PHE A 112 -8.78 -4.36 -4.59
N SER A 113 -9.61 -4.18 -5.62
CA SER A 113 -9.22 -4.38 -7.03
C SER A 113 -8.12 -3.39 -7.46
N MET A 114 -8.22 -2.13 -7.04
CA MET A 114 -7.18 -1.12 -7.28
C MET A 114 -5.85 -1.52 -6.63
N GLY A 115 -5.89 -2.01 -5.38
CA GLY A 115 -4.71 -2.55 -4.70
C GLY A 115 -4.10 -3.74 -5.43
N ALA A 116 -4.93 -4.70 -5.85
CA ALA A 116 -4.49 -5.86 -6.62
C ALA A 116 -3.88 -5.48 -7.98
N PHE A 117 -4.44 -4.47 -8.66
CA PHE A 117 -3.90 -3.93 -9.89
C PHE A 117 -2.47 -3.40 -9.70
N PHE A 118 -2.24 -2.55 -8.70
CA PHE A 118 -0.90 -2.00 -8.43
C PHE A 118 0.08 -3.06 -7.89
N ALA A 119 -0.39 -4.04 -7.11
CA ALA A 119 0.41 -5.19 -6.74
C ALA A 119 0.85 -6.01 -7.97
N GLY A 120 -0.04 -6.17 -8.97
CA GLY A 120 0.27 -6.79 -10.25
C GLY A 120 1.28 -5.99 -11.08
N VAL A 121 1.21 -4.64 -11.06
CA VAL A 121 2.26 -3.77 -11.66
C VAL A 121 3.60 -4.02 -10.97
N ALA A 122 3.62 -4.01 -9.64
CA ALA A 122 4.84 -4.23 -8.85
C ALA A 122 5.45 -5.63 -9.14
N GLY A 123 4.63 -6.68 -9.21
CA GLY A 123 5.09 -8.03 -9.56
C GLY A 123 5.63 -8.14 -10.99
N ALA A 124 5.01 -7.45 -11.95
CA ALA A 124 5.51 -7.43 -13.33
C ALA A 124 6.88 -6.73 -13.43
N ILE A 125 7.06 -5.60 -12.74
CA ILE A 125 8.34 -4.90 -12.68
C ILE A 125 9.39 -5.77 -11.98
N TYR A 126 9.02 -6.42 -10.87
CA TYR A 126 9.91 -7.33 -10.13
C TYR A 126 10.47 -8.43 -11.04
N ALA A 127 9.61 -9.11 -11.80
CA ALA A 127 10.02 -10.20 -12.70
C ALA A 127 11.00 -9.75 -13.79
N HIS A 128 10.79 -8.57 -14.38
CA HIS A 128 11.65 -8.03 -15.43
C HIS A 128 12.91 -7.34 -14.90
N TYR A 129 12.95 -7.01 -13.60
CA TYR A 129 14.12 -6.41 -12.95
C TYR A 129 15.09 -7.47 -12.41
N PHE A 130 14.57 -8.59 -11.89
CA PHE A 130 15.38 -9.67 -11.32
C PHE A 130 15.62 -10.86 -12.25
N PHE A 131 15.00 -10.89 -13.44
CA PHE A 131 15.12 -11.94 -14.48
C PHE A 131 14.64 -13.33 -14.07
N LEU A 132 14.14 -13.46 -12.85
CA LEU A 132 13.61 -14.67 -12.29
C LEU A 132 12.40 -14.34 -11.41
N ILE A 133 11.44 -15.25 -11.38
CA ILE A 133 10.32 -15.16 -10.44
C ILE A 133 10.06 -16.55 -9.88
N GLN A 134 10.33 -16.71 -8.59
CA GLN A 134 10.15 -17.97 -7.88
C GLN A 134 8.95 -17.88 -6.92
N PRO A 135 7.98 -18.81 -6.98
CA PRO A 135 6.86 -18.84 -6.04
C PRO A 135 7.30 -18.90 -4.56
N GLY A 136 8.45 -19.52 -4.29
CA GLY A 136 9.04 -19.61 -2.95
C GLY A 136 9.31 -18.26 -2.28
N THR A 137 9.62 -17.21 -3.06
CA THR A 137 9.91 -15.87 -2.54
C THR A 137 8.65 -15.13 -2.07
N PHE A 138 7.49 -15.47 -2.63
CA PHE A 138 6.19 -14.87 -2.31
C PHE A 138 5.45 -15.68 -1.25
N SER A 139 6.14 -16.02 -0.16
CA SER A 139 5.54 -16.69 0.99
C SER A 139 4.77 -15.72 1.89
N PHE A 140 4.04 -16.26 2.84
CA PHE A 140 3.42 -15.52 3.95
C PHE A 140 4.36 -14.47 4.59
N LEU A 141 5.64 -14.81 4.78
CA LEU A 141 6.62 -13.90 5.37
C LEU A 141 6.82 -12.62 4.54
N LYS A 142 6.69 -12.71 3.21
CA LYS A 142 6.76 -11.54 2.34
C LYS A 142 5.55 -10.61 2.50
N SER A 143 4.39 -11.18 2.83
CA SER A 143 3.18 -10.39 3.12
C SER A 143 3.31 -9.62 4.45
N PHE A 144 4.02 -10.19 5.43
CA PHE A 144 4.36 -9.47 6.66
C PHE A 144 5.22 -8.22 6.42
N ASP A 145 6.18 -8.26 5.49
CA ASP A 145 6.96 -7.06 5.14
C ASP A 145 6.03 -5.92 4.68
N ALA A 146 5.04 -6.24 3.83
CA ALA A 146 4.08 -5.27 3.34
C ALA A 146 3.18 -4.72 4.47
N LEU A 147 2.71 -5.60 5.36
CA LEU A 147 1.94 -5.20 6.54
C LEU A 147 2.77 -4.29 7.45
N LEU A 148 4.04 -4.61 7.68
CA LEU A 148 4.93 -3.83 8.52
C LEU A 148 5.13 -2.43 7.93
N ILE A 149 5.36 -2.30 6.63
CA ILE A 149 5.50 -0.99 5.95
C ILE A 149 4.22 -0.16 6.13
N VAL A 150 3.04 -0.76 5.94
CA VAL A 150 1.76 -0.04 6.02
C VAL A 150 1.45 0.37 7.47
N VAL A 151 1.63 -0.53 8.44
CA VAL A 151 1.39 -0.25 9.86
C VAL A 151 2.40 0.77 10.41
N PHE A 152 3.68 0.62 10.04
CA PHE A 152 4.72 1.57 10.41
C PHE A 152 4.44 2.96 9.84
N GLY A 153 4.05 3.05 8.57
CA GLY A 153 3.73 4.32 7.91
C GLY A 153 2.45 4.98 8.43
N GLY A 154 1.46 4.15 8.79
CA GLY A 154 0.11 4.55 9.21
C GLY A 154 -0.94 4.21 8.15
N LEU A 155 -2.04 3.59 8.57
CA LEU A 155 -3.11 3.08 7.69
C LEU A 155 -3.80 4.16 6.82
N GLY A 156 -3.58 5.46 7.08
CA GLY A 156 -4.23 6.59 6.39
C GLY A 156 -3.28 7.59 5.74
N SER A 157 -1.96 7.37 5.73
CA SER A 157 -1.00 8.32 5.18
C SER A 157 -0.15 7.72 4.08
N LEU A 158 -0.34 8.22 2.86
CA LEU A 158 0.44 7.80 1.70
C LEU A 158 1.92 8.17 1.84
N THR A 159 2.22 9.36 2.37
CA THR A 159 3.60 9.81 2.64
C THR A 159 4.24 8.98 3.75
N GLY A 160 3.46 8.61 4.76
CA GLY A 160 3.90 7.73 5.84
C GLY A 160 4.32 6.35 5.31
N SER A 161 3.52 5.73 4.44
CA SER A 161 3.87 4.44 3.83
C SER A 161 5.12 4.50 2.96
N ILE A 162 5.37 5.60 2.24
CA ILE A 162 6.60 5.77 1.44
C ILE A 162 7.83 5.88 2.35
N LEU A 163 7.77 6.71 3.39
CA LEU A 163 8.87 6.85 4.35
C LEU A 163 9.14 5.53 5.08
N ALA A 164 8.08 4.82 5.45
CA ALA A 164 8.18 3.49 6.05
C ALA A 164 8.83 2.49 5.10
N ALA A 165 8.46 2.49 3.81
CA ALA A 165 9.05 1.60 2.82
C ALA A 165 10.57 1.83 2.71
N VAL A 166 11.00 3.10 2.66
CA VAL A 166 12.44 3.44 2.62
C VAL A 166 13.14 3.01 3.91
N PHE A 167 12.56 3.32 5.07
CA PHE A 167 13.14 2.98 6.37
C PHE A 167 13.26 1.47 6.59
N VAL A 168 12.18 0.72 6.33
CA VAL A 168 12.13 -0.73 6.50
C VAL A 168 13.07 -1.41 5.51
N THR A 169 13.14 -0.92 4.27
CA THR A 169 14.11 -1.45 3.29
C THR A 169 15.55 -1.20 3.73
N ALA A 170 15.86 0.00 4.21
CA ALA A 170 17.19 0.31 4.76
C ALA A 170 17.51 -0.57 5.97
N LEU A 171 16.57 -0.72 6.90
CA LEU A 171 16.69 -1.63 8.05
C LEU A 171 16.96 -3.06 7.61
N THR A 172 16.25 -3.54 6.59
CA THR A 172 16.46 -4.89 6.02
C THR A 172 17.88 -5.06 5.49
N ALA A 173 18.41 -4.04 4.80
CA ALA A 173 19.78 -4.05 4.29
C ALA A 173 20.82 -4.07 5.42
N PHE A 174 20.60 -3.30 6.49
CA PHE A 174 21.47 -3.32 7.68
C PHE A 174 21.43 -4.64 8.45
N LEU A 175 20.28 -5.33 8.43
CA LEU A 175 20.09 -6.63 9.09
C LEU A 175 20.39 -7.82 8.18
N GLN A 176 21.01 -7.59 7.00
CA GLN A 176 21.27 -8.66 6.03
C GLN A 176 22.14 -9.77 6.61
N ASP A 177 23.11 -9.43 7.45
CA ASP A 177 24.02 -10.40 8.09
C ASP A 177 23.38 -11.16 9.27
N LEU A 178 22.22 -10.71 9.77
CA LEU A 178 21.51 -11.25 10.92
C LEU A 178 20.16 -11.86 10.52
N ALA A 179 20.17 -12.70 9.49
CA ALA A 179 18.95 -13.26 8.88
C ALA A 179 17.98 -13.94 9.88
N LEU A 180 18.50 -14.60 10.92
CA LEU A 180 17.70 -15.22 11.98
C LEU A 180 17.00 -14.19 12.88
N PHE A 181 17.70 -13.11 13.24
CA PHE A 181 17.16 -12.08 14.12
C PHE A 181 16.18 -11.14 13.39
N ARG A 182 16.25 -11.07 12.05
CA ARG A 182 15.36 -10.23 11.24
C ARG A 182 13.88 -10.45 11.56
N MET A 183 13.45 -11.70 11.67
CA MET A 183 12.04 -12.01 11.96
C MET A 183 11.62 -11.54 13.36
N VAL A 184 12.47 -11.79 14.36
CA VAL A 184 12.23 -11.36 15.74
C VAL A 184 12.17 -9.84 15.83
N ILE A 185 13.06 -9.15 15.13
CA ILE A 185 13.12 -7.68 15.10
C ILE A 185 11.89 -7.10 14.38
N TYR A 186 11.41 -7.70 13.30
CA TYR A 186 10.20 -7.23 12.63
C TYR A 186 8.94 -7.41 13.47
N ALA A 187 8.79 -8.59 14.09
CA ALA A 187 7.66 -8.86 14.96
C ALA A 187 7.65 -7.91 16.16
N SER A 188 8.81 -7.71 16.80
CA SER A 188 8.94 -6.80 17.94
C SER A 188 8.70 -5.34 17.54
N LEU A 189 9.21 -4.91 16.38
CA LEU A 189 9.01 -3.55 15.86
C LEU A 189 7.54 -3.27 15.55
N LEU A 190 6.83 -4.24 14.96
CA LEU A 190 5.39 -4.12 14.71
C LEU A 190 4.61 -4.00 16.02
N VAL A 191 4.89 -4.86 17.01
CA VAL A 191 4.25 -4.81 18.34
C VAL A 191 4.57 -3.49 19.05
N ALA A 192 5.83 -3.05 19.02
CA ALA A 192 6.25 -1.80 19.65
C ALA A 192 5.48 -0.61 19.07
N ILE A 193 5.27 -0.54 17.76
CA ILE A 193 4.52 0.56 17.14
C ILE A 193 3.05 0.49 17.51
N MET A 194 2.45 -0.69 17.53
CA MET A 194 1.06 -0.84 17.96
C MET A 194 0.85 -0.37 19.41
N ILE A 195 1.84 -0.58 20.29
CA ILE A 195 1.80 -0.13 21.68
C ILE A 195 2.05 1.38 21.80
N PHE A 196 3.11 1.90 21.19
CA PHE A 196 3.55 3.28 21.42
C PHE A 196 2.88 4.31 20.50
N ARG A 197 2.49 3.92 19.28
CA ARG A 197 1.97 4.80 18.22
C ARG A 197 0.98 4.03 17.32
N PRO A 198 -0.26 3.75 17.77
CA PRO A 198 -1.25 3.00 16.98
C PRO A 198 -1.66 3.69 15.67
N GLN A 199 -1.34 4.98 15.50
CA GLN A 199 -1.56 5.72 14.25
C GLN A 199 -0.41 5.57 13.22
N GLY A 200 0.71 4.93 13.57
CA GLY A 200 1.92 4.88 12.73
C GLY A 200 2.72 6.19 12.73
N LEU A 201 3.73 6.29 11.86
CA LEU A 201 4.71 7.39 11.81
C LEU A 201 4.07 8.75 11.48
N MET A 202 3.14 8.79 10.51
CA MET A 202 2.49 10.02 10.04
C MET A 202 0.98 10.09 10.32
N GLY A 203 0.35 9.03 10.83
CA GLY A 203 -1.09 9.04 11.13
C GLY A 203 -1.94 9.37 9.92
N ASN A 204 -2.76 10.42 10.04
CA ASN A 204 -3.57 10.98 8.95
C ASN A 204 -2.97 12.28 8.37
N LYS A 205 -1.78 12.70 8.81
CA LYS A 205 -1.13 13.91 8.30
C LYS A 205 -0.32 13.53 7.06
N GLU A 206 -0.84 13.85 5.88
CA GLU A 206 -0.01 13.89 4.69
C GLU A 206 0.99 15.03 4.83
N ALA A 207 2.24 14.81 4.42
CA ALA A 207 3.21 15.88 4.24
C ALA A 207 2.78 16.77 3.06
N THR A 208 1.73 17.57 3.26
CA THR A 208 1.39 18.63 2.33
C THR A 208 2.45 19.71 2.50
N PHE A 209 3.15 20.01 1.41
CA PHE A 209 4.14 21.08 1.26
C PHE A 209 3.47 22.48 1.39
N LYS A 210 2.76 22.74 2.49
CA LYS A 210 2.19 24.06 2.85
C LYS A 210 3.23 24.97 3.53
N MET A 211 4.50 24.59 3.53
CA MET A 211 5.59 25.36 4.16
C MET A 211 6.20 26.43 3.22
N PHE A 212 5.86 26.45 1.93
CA PHE A 212 6.49 27.38 0.95
C PHE A 212 5.57 28.48 0.40
N SER A 213 4.34 28.63 0.88
CA SER A 213 3.39 29.65 0.38
C SER A 213 2.91 30.62 1.47
N ARG A 214 3.78 30.98 2.42
CA ARG A 214 3.48 32.04 3.39
C ARG A 214 4.71 32.90 3.67
N LYS A 215 5.26 33.52 2.63
CA LYS A 215 6.17 34.67 2.75
C LYS A 215 6.05 35.54 1.49
N GLY A 216 5.09 36.45 1.49
CA GLY A 216 4.86 37.36 0.36
C GLY A 216 3.48 37.97 0.34
N GLY A 217 3.07 38.61 1.42
CA GLY A 217 1.89 39.47 1.47
C GLY A 217 2.25 40.69 2.29
N ALA A 218 2.79 41.71 1.63
CA ALA A 218 3.05 43.02 2.20
C ALA A 218 1.70 43.67 2.54
N ASP A 219 1.48 43.96 3.81
CA ASP A 219 0.34 44.77 4.24
C ASP A 219 0.79 46.24 4.28
N HIS A 220 0.45 46.98 3.22
CA HIS A 220 0.52 48.43 3.22
C HIS A 220 -0.63 48.97 4.07
N GLY A 221 -0.35 49.16 5.36
CA GLY A 221 -1.23 49.88 6.27
C GLY A 221 -1.41 51.33 5.82
N GLY A 222 -2.57 51.60 5.22
CA GLY A 222 -3.05 52.93 4.88
C GLY A 222 -3.16 53.81 6.12
N THR A 223 -2.67 55.03 5.98
CA THR A 223 -2.69 56.09 6.98
C THR A 223 -4.09 56.70 6.98
N GLU A 224 -4.95 56.32 7.93
CA GLU A 224 -6.19 57.06 8.18
C GLU A 224 -5.95 58.14 9.23
N GLY A 225 -6.28 59.36 8.80
CA GLY A 225 -6.02 60.61 9.49
C GLY A 225 -6.82 60.75 10.77
N LYS A 226 -6.10 61.18 11.81
CA LYS A 226 -6.68 61.93 12.93
C LYS A 226 -7.07 63.33 12.45
N ALA A 227 -8.35 63.62 12.41
CA ALA A 227 -8.92 64.98 12.48
C ALA A 227 -10.34 64.80 13.05
N ALA A 228 -10.57 65.12 14.32
CA ALA A 228 -10.92 66.44 14.83
C ALA A 228 -12.43 66.74 14.64
N LEU A 229 -13.06 67.00 15.81
CA LEU A 229 -14.44 67.44 16.09
C LEU A 229 -15.51 66.35 16.20
#